data_AF-A0A970UQW7-F1
#
_entry.id   AF-A0A970UQW7-F1
#
_cell.length_a   1.000
_cell.length_b   1.000
_cell.length_c   1.000
_cell.angle_alpha   90.00
_cell.angle_beta   90.00
_cell.angle_gamma   90.00
#
_symmetry.space_group_name_H-M   'P 1'
#
loop_
_entity.id
_entity.type
_entity.pdbx_description
1 polymer ?
#
loop_
_entity_poly.entity_id
_entity_poly.type
_entity_poly.pdbx_seq_one_letter_code
_entity_poly.pdbx_strand_id
1 'polypeptide(L)'
;MKRNDLETKMLRENPSELLISFQPIIRIIVRKLCSQGFLSRVDTPDLVQEVNRKLIERMPRIQEQYDGRCQLRTYLSVVARNICLEEFRKPHLVSEPRAEVYEQVDENPVWNQLIIKQEYQRLERAVTLFGREKGALWTTLRSFADLPVRPDDLTGFEQDPGEVERERLAGLVNQTINKMKKDKLEALGVVFAQLRKKHQNAEALRKWSTNRISELISMMNGNPQSCSYTPETLFLLIEKAQIGENSD
;
A
#
# COMPACT_ATOMS: atom_id res chain seq x y z
N MET A 1 -12.91 -24.64 32.19
CA MET A 1 -13.58 -23.73 31.23
C MET A 1 -12.53 -23.32 30.20
N LYS A 2 -12.75 -23.53 28.89
CA LYS A 2 -11.74 -23.13 27.90
C LYS A 2 -11.70 -21.61 27.86
N ARG A 3 -10.53 -21.02 27.63
CA ARG A 3 -10.34 -19.56 27.58
C ARG A 3 -11.37 -18.86 26.68
N ASN A 4 -11.70 -19.47 25.55
CA ASN A 4 -12.71 -18.95 24.62
C ASN A 4 -14.13 -18.89 25.23
N ASP A 5 -14.48 -19.85 26.09
CA ASP A 5 -15.79 -19.88 26.76
C ASP A 5 -15.92 -18.70 27.74
N LEU A 6 -14.83 -18.37 28.45
CA LEU A 6 -14.76 -17.21 29.33
C LEU A 6 -14.89 -15.91 28.53
N GLU A 7 -14.11 -15.76 27.45
CA GLU A 7 -14.16 -14.57 26.59
C GLU A 7 -15.57 -14.42 25.94
N THR A 8 -16.20 -15.53 25.56
CA THR A 8 -17.58 -15.54 25.02
C THR A 8 -18.61 -15.16 26.08
N LYS A 9 -18.44 -15.63 27.32
CA LYS A 9 -19.29 -15.21 28.45
C LYS A 9 -19.14 -13.71 28.71
N MET A 10 -17.90 -13.20 28.75
CA MET A 10 -17.62 -11.77 28.90
C MET A 10 -18.23 -10.94 27.77
N LEU A 11 -18.21 -11.42 26.53
CA LEU A 11 -18.87 -10.72 25.42
C LEU A 11 -20.36 -10.49 25.69
N ARG A 12 -21.05 -11.45 26.30
CA ARG A 12 -22.50 -11.38 26.58
C ARG A 12 -22.82 -10.55 27.82
N GLU A 13 -22.04 -10.74 28.88
CA GLU A 13 -22.36 -10.18 30.21
C GLU A 13 -21.64 -8.85 30.48
N ASN A 14 -20.37 -8.72 30.06
CA ASN A 14 -19.54 -7.54 30.36
C ASN A 14 -18.57 -7.21 29.20
N PRO A 15 -19.09 -6.65 28.09
CA PRO A 15 -18.27 -6.37 26.92
C PRO A 15 -17.18 -5.31 27.18
N SER A 16 -17.36 -4.44 28.17
CA SER A 16 -16.35 -3.44 28.56
C SER A 16 -15.09 -4.12 29.11
N GLU A 17 -15.25 -5.10 29.98
CA GLU A 17 -14.13 -5.86 30.55
C GLU A 17 -13.43 -6.72 29.48
N LEU A 18 -14.21 -7.28 28.55
CA LEU A 18 -13.66 -7.96 27.39
C LEU A 18 -12.75 -7.02 26.58
N LEU A 19 -13.21 -5.81 26.26
CA LEU A 19 -12.45 -4.83 25.50
C LEU A 19 -11.15 -4.43 26.20
N ILE A 20 -11.15 -4.31 27.54
CA ILE A 20 -9.95 -4.07 28.34
C ILE A 20 -8.95 -5.23 28.18
N SER A 21 -9.42 -6.48 28.27
CA SER A 21 -8.57 -7.66 28.11
C SER A 21 -7.99 -7.79 26.69
N PHE A 22 -8.65 -7.20 25.69
CA PHE A 22 -8.24 -7.18 24.28
C PHE A 22 -7.29 -6.04 23.92
N GLN A 23 -7.05 -5.05 24.80
CA GLN A 23 -6.15 -3.92 24.52
C GLN A 23 -4.76 -4.31 24.01
N PRO A 24 -4.07 -5.35 24.55
CA PRO A 24 -2.76 -5.75 24.03
C PRO A 24 -2.81 -6.18 22.55
N ILE A 25 -3.90 -6.83 22.13
CA ILE A 25 -4.09 -7.31 20.76
C ILE A 25 -4.34 -6.13 19.82
N ILE A 26 -5.22 -5.20 20.22
CA ILE A 26 -5.51 -3.98 19.46
C ILE A 26 -4.21 -3.19 19.24
N ARG A 27 -3.40 -3.00 20.30
CA ARG A 27 -2.10 -2.33 20.19
C ARG A 27 -1.13 -3.03 19.25
N ILE A 28 -1.08 -4.36 19.25
CA ILE A 28 -0.24 -5.13 18.31
C ILE A 28 -0.70 -4.90 16.87
N ILE A 29 -2.01 -4.96 16.61
CA ILE A 29 -2.59 -4.74 15.28
C ILE A 29 -2.27 -3.32 14.79
N VAL A 30 -2.54 -2.30 15.61
CA VAL A 30 -2.25 -0.91 15.28
C VAL A 30 -0.76 -0.71 15.01
N ARG A 31 0.13 -1.15 15.91
CA ARG A 31 1.59 -1.00 15.73
C ARG A 31 2.08 -1.69 14.46
N LYS A 32 1.57 -2.89 14.16
CA LYS A 32 1.91 -3.60 12.93
C LYS A 32 1.52 -2.80 11.70
N LEU A 33 0.34 -2.18 11.69
CA LEU A 33 -0.11 -1.32 10.60
C LEU A 33 0.74 -0.03 10.54
N CYS A 34 0.99 0.67 11.65
CA CYS A 34 1.89 1.83 11.66
C CYS A 34 3.30 1.47 11.13
N SER A 35 3.84 0.30 11.49
CA SER A 35 5.15 -0.16 11.01
C SER A 35 5.19 -0.47 9.50
N GLN A 36 4.03 -0.67 8.88
CA GLN A 36 3.89 -0.83 7.43
C GLN A 36 3.80 0.52 6.69
N GLY A 37 3.96 1.65 7.41
CA GLY A 37 4.00 2.98 6.81
C GLY A 37 2.63 3.64 6.65
N PHE A 38 1.57 3.09 7.26
CA PHE A 38 0.22 3.68 7.17
C PHE A 38 0.06 4.97 8.01
N LEU A 39 0.88 5.17 9.05
CA LEU A 39 0.84 6.36 9.94
C LEU A 39 2.20 6.66 10.55
N SER A 40 2.37 7.92 11.00
CA SER A 40 3.47 8.29 11.89
C SER A 40 3.37 7.50 13.20
N ARG A 41 4.53 7.17 13.80
CA ARG A 41 4.56 6.52 15.14
C ARG A 41 3.87 7.39 16.19
N VAL A 42 3.83 8.71 15.99
CA VAL A 42 3.21 9.70 16.88
C VAL A 42 1.70 9.47 17.02
N ASP A 43 1.03 9.00 15.96
CA ASP A 43 -0.45 8.88 15.92
C ASP A 43 -0.96 7.53 16.44
N THR A 44 -0.05 6.65 16.88
CA THR A 44 -0.41 5.30 17.36
C THR A 44 -1.41 5.34 18.54
N PRO A 45 -1.23 6.21 19.56
CA PRO A 45 -2.18 6.30 20.68
C PRO A 45 -3.57 6.74 20.23
N ASP A 46 -3.65 7.71 19.33
CA ASP A 46 -4.91 8.27 18.84
C ASP A 46 -5.68 7.24 18.01
N LEU A 47 -4.97 6.49 17.16
CA LEU A 47 -5.60 5.40 16.41
C LEU A 47 -6.11 4.28 17.34
N VAL A 48 -5.39 3.95 18.41
CA VAL A 48 -5.88 2.99 19.42
C VAL A 48 -7.18 3.49 20.07
N GLN A 49 -7.26 4.77 20.41
CA GLN A 49 -8.47 5.36 20.99
C GLN A 49 -9.65 5.33 20.02
N GLU A 50 -9.42 5.70 18.76
CA GLU A 50 -10.47 5.69 17.73
C GLU A 50 -10.97 4.27 17.44
N VAL A 51 -10.07 3.27 17.40
CA VAL A 51 -10.45 1.86 17.29
C VAL A 51 -11.29 1.42 18.49
N ASN A 52 -10.91 1.80 19.70
CA ASN A 52 -11.68 1.50 20.91
C ASN A 52 -13.08 2.12 20.87
N ARG A 53 -13.19 3.40 20.49
CA ARG A 53 -14.48 4.09 20.35
C ARG A 53 -15.40 3.34 19.38
N LYS A 54 -14.91 3.01 18.18
CA LYS A 54 -15.68 2.27 17.18
C LYS A 54 -16.02 0.83 17.60
N LEU A 55 -15.14 0.15 18.35
CA LEU A 55 -15.44 -1.18 18.89
C LEU A 55 -16.57 -1.13 19.91
N ILE A 56 -16.60 -0.10 20.78
CA ILE A 56 -17.71 0.13 21.72
C ILE A 56 -19.02 0.35 20.95
N GLU A 57 -19.01 1.21 19.93
CA GLU A 57 -20.18 1.49 19.09
C GLU A 57 -20.70 0.25 18.34
N ARG A 58 -19.79 -0.63 17.89
CA ARG A 58 -20.14 -1.85 17.16
C ARG A 58 -20.43 -3.05 18.05
N MET A 59 -20.23 -2.93 19.35
CA MET A 59 -20.34 -4.05 20.29
C MET A 59 -21.70 -4.77 20.23
N PRO A 60 -22.86 -4.08 20.17
CA PRO A 60 -24.15 -4.77 20.09
C PRO A 60 -24.26 -5.67 18.85
N ARG A 61 -23.77 -5.19 17.70
CA ARG A 61 -23.75 -5.99 16.46
C ARG A 61 -22.78 -7.16 16.54
N ILE A 62 -21.62 -6.97 17.18
CA ILE A 62 -20.65 -8.07 17.40
C ILE A 62 -21.29 -9.16 18.27
N GLN A 63 -22.00 -8.79 19.33
CA GLN A 63 -22.73 -9.75 20.18
C GLN A 63 -23.78 -10.52 19.37
N GLU A 64 -24.56 -9.84 18.53
CA GLU A 64 -25.58 -10.48 17.70
C GLU A 64 -24.99 -11.42 16.64
N GLN A 65 -23.92 -11.00 15.98
CA GLN A 65 -23.37 -11.70 14.81
C GLN A 65 -22.37 -12.81 15.15
N TYR A 66 -21.77 -12.80 16.34
CA TYR A 66 -20.79 -13.84 16.71
C TYR A 66 -21.48 -15.18 17.00
N ASP A 67 -21.22 -16.16 16.14
CA ASP A 67 -21.85 -17.49 16.12
C ASP A 67 -21.01 -18.61 16.75
N GLY A 68 -19.81 -18.29 17.25
CA GLY A 68 -18.91 -19.25 17.89
C GLY A 68 -18.14 -20.18 16.95
N ARG A 69 -18.22 -20.02 15.61
CA ARG A 69 -17.49 -20.89 14.66
C ARG A 69 -15.98 -20.73 14.71
N CYS A 70 -15.49 -19.61 15.21
CA CYS A 70 -14.06 -19.34 15.40
C CYS A 70 -13.79 -18.78 16.80
N GLN A 71 -12.53 -18.81 17.23
CA GLN A 71 -12.15 -18.21 18.51
C GLN A 71 -12.52 -16.71 18.52
N LEU A 72 -13.12 -16.24 19.61
CA LEU A 72 -13.54 -14.84 19.73
C LEU A 72 -12.35 -13.90 19.54
N ARG A 73 -11.18 -14.32 20.00
CA ARG A 73 -9.92 -13.62 19.79
C ARG A 73 -9.60 -13.37 18.32
N THR A 74 -9.75 -14.38 17.47
CA THR A 74 -9.55 -14.28 16.02
C THR A 74 -10.58 -13.36 15.40
N TYR A 75 -11.84 -13.53 15.76
CA TYR A 75 -12.94 -12.71 15.26
C TYR A 75 -12.73 -11.21 15.56
N LEU A 76 -12.53 -10.85 16.83
CA LEU A 76 -12.31 -9.47 17.24
C LEU A 76 -11.01 -8.88 16.66
N SER A 77 -9.97 -9.69 16.45
CA SER A 77 -8.75 -9.23 15.77
C SER A 77 -9.04 -8.78 14.33
N VAL A 78 -9.89 -9.52 13.60
CA VAL A 78 -10.32 -9.15 12.24
C VAL A 78 -11.16 -7.88 12.28
N VAL A 79 -12.10 -7.77 13.22
CA VAL A 79 -12.94 -6.57 13.38
C VAL A 79 -12.08 -5.33 13.68
N ALA A 80 -11.17 -5.42 14.65
CA ALA A 80 -10.28 -4.32 15.00
C ALA A 80 -9.37 -3.93 13.83
N ARG A 81 -8.82 -4.90 13.10
CA ARG A 81 -8.05 -4.64 11.88
C ARG A 81 -8.88 -3.92 10.82
N ASN A 82 -10.12 -4.36 10.59
CA ASN A 82 -11.01 -3.74 9.61
C ASN A 82 -11.35 -2.30 10.00
N ILE A 83 -11.59 -2.05 11.29
CA ILE A 83 -11.76 -0.69 11.80
C ILE A 83 -10.51 0.16 11.53
N CYS A 84 -9.30 -0.36 11.80
CA CYS A 84 -8.07 0.36 11.47
C CYS A 84 -8.01 0.69 9.97
N LEU A 85 -8.34 -0.27 9.10
CA LEU A 85 -8.37 -0.04 7.65
C LEU A 85 -9.42 0.98 7.22
N GLU A 86 -10.59 1.01 7.87
CA GLU A 86 -11.58 2.05 7.65
C GLU A 86 -11.06 3.43 8.07
N GLU A 87 -10.39 3.53 9.22
CA GLU A 87 -9.75 4.77 9.68
C GLU A 87 -8.66 5.22 8.71
N PHE A 88 -7.85 4.30 8.17
CA PHE A 88 -6.87 4.64 7.14
C PHE A 88 -7.48 5.07 5.81
N ARG A 89 -8.70 4.62 5.52
CA ARG A 89 -9.44 5.11 4.36
C ARG A 89 -10.05 6.49 4.61
N LYS A 90 -10.09 6.96 5.87
CA LYS A 90 -10.63 8.28 6.16
C LYS A 90 -9.61 9.38 5.80
N PRO A 91 -10.09 10.47 5.17
CA PRO A 91 -9.31 11.65 4.78
C PRO A 91 -8.53 12.41 5.87
N HIS A 92 -8.45 11.96 7.11
CA HIS A 92 -8.14 12.87 8.23
C HIS A 92 -6.99 12.41 9.13
N LEU A 93 -6.48 11.19 8.96
CA LEU A 93 -5.45 10.64 9.86
C LEU A 93 -4.05 10.63 9.25
N VAL A 94 -3.89 10.91 7.95
CA VAL A 94 -2.57 11.21 7.37
C VAL A 94 -2.28 12.68 7.61
N SER A 95 -2.13 13.05 8.88
CA SER A 95 -1.48 14.30 9.27
C SER A 95 -0.01 14.17 8.88
N GLU A 96 0.32 14.36 7.60
CA GLU A 96 1.69 14.72 7.28
C GLU A 96 2.03 15.93 8.17
N PRO A 97 3.21 15.97 8.82
CA PRO A 97 3.68 17.23 9.34
C PRO A 97 3.58 18.18 8.17
N ARG A 98 2.77 19.25 8.29
CA ARG A 98 2.66 20.29 7.26
C ARG A 98 4.11 20.64 6.94
N ALA A 99 4.63 20.13 5.83
CA ALA A 99 5.78 20.72 5.21
C ALA A 99 5.29 22.12 4.97
N GLU A 100 5.87 23.08 5.70
CA GLU A 100 5.63 24.49 5.45
C GLU A 100 5.68 24.65 3.94
N VAL A 101 4.58 25.16 3.38
CA VAL A 101 4.43 25.37 1.96
C VAL A 101 5.69 26.10 1.52
N TYR A 102 6.59 25.41 0.82
CA TYR A 102 7.82 25.99 0.29
C TYR A 102 7.38 26.93 -0.85
N GLU A 103 6.89 28.10 -0.47
CA GLU A 103 6.37 29.12 -1.39
C GLU A 103 7.49 29.93 -2.05
N GLN A 104 8.74 29.46 -1.95
CA GLN A 104 9.85 29.98 -2.73
C GLN A 104 10.59 28.81 -3.35
N VAL A 105 10.31 28.58 -4.65
CA VAL A 105 11.18 27.79 -5.51
C VAL A 105 12.47 28.58 -5.67
N ASP A 106 13.36 28.46 -4.70
CA ASP A 106 14.73 28.86 -4.85
C ASP A 106 15.32 27.95 -5.95
N GLU A 107 15.88 28.50 -7.03
CA GLU A 107 16.40 27.75 -8.19
C GLU A 107 17.63 26.88 -7.86
N ASN A 108 17.85 26.60 -6.59
CA ASN A 108 18.97 25.81 -6.13
C ASN A 108 18.75 24.33 -6.51
N PRO A 109 19.59 23.78 -7.42
CA PRO A 109 19.46 22.41 -7.88
C PRO A 109 19.59 21.36 -6.76
N VAL A 110 20.27 21.70 -5.66
CA VAL A 110 20.43 20.80 -4.50
C VAL A 110 19.09 20.59 -3.77
N TRP A 111 18.30 21.64 -3.58
CA TRP A 111 16.98 21.53 -2.95
C TRP A 111 16.01 20.71 -3.80
N ASN A 112 16.08 20.86 -5.13
CA ASN A 112 15.27 20.07 -6.06
C ASN A 112 15.58 18.57 -5.97
N GLN A 113 16.85 18.17 -5.87
CA GLN A 113 17.23 16.76 -5.72
C GLN A 113 16.75 16.17 -4.39
N LEU A 114 16.84 16.94 -3.29
CA LEU A 114 16.35 16.49 -1.99
C LEU A 114 14.84 16.26 -2.01
N ILE A 115 14.07 17.18 -2.60
CA ILE A 115 12.61 17.07 -2.75
C ILE A 115 12.27 15.84 -3.61
N ILE A 116 12.90 15.67 -4.77
CA ILE A 116 12.70 14.51 -5.64
C ILE A 116 12.97 13.21 -4.89
N LYS A 117 14.05 13.15 -4.10
CA LYS A 117 14.39 11.97 -3.29
C LYS A 117 13.34 11.68 -2.23
N GLN A 118 12.85 12.69 -1.52
CA GLN A 118 11.80 12.53 -0.51
C GLN A 118 10.49 12.05 -1.12
N GLU A 119 10.08 12.64 -2.24
CA GLU A 119 8.87 12.25 -2.96
C GLU A 119 9.00 10.84 -3.58
N TYR A 120 10.17 10.49 -4.08
CA TYR A 120 10.43 9.13 -4.55
C TYR A 120 10.34 8.10 -3.42
N GLN A 121 10.91 8.40 -2.25
CA GLN A 121 10.75 7.53 -1.07
C GLN A 121 9.29 7.42 -0.62
N ARG A 122 8.50 8.49 -0.75
CA ARG A 122 7.05 8.46 -0.50
C ARG A 122 6.35 7.52 -1.48
N LEU A 123 6.70 7.60 -2.77
CA LEU A 123 6.22 6.69 -3.81
C LEU A 123 6.59 5.23 -3.49
N GLU A 124 7.83 4.95 -3.12
CA GLU A 124 8.26 3.60 -2.74
C GLU A 124 7.43 3.04 -1.59
N ARG A 125 7.21 3.84 -0.53
CA ARG A 125 6.34 3.46 0.59
C ARG A 125 4.92 3.17 0.10
N ALA A 126 4.34 4.02 -0.73
CA ALA A 126 3.00 3.82 -1.26
C ALA A 126 2.91 2.53 -2.11
N VAL A 127 3.91 2.23 -2.94
CA VAL A 127 3.95 0.99 -3.75
C VAL A 127 4.07 -0.25 -2.86
N THR A 128 4.75 -0.18 -1.71
CA THR A 128 4.80 -1.33 -0.78
C THR A 128 3.44 -1.73 -0.21
N LEU A 129 2.46 -0.82 -0.20
CA LEU A 129 1.10 -1.11 0.29
C LEU A 129 0.33 -2.08 -0.62
N PHE A 130 0.76 -2.25 -1.86
CA PHE A 130 0.17 -3.19 -2.81
C PHE A 130 0.59 -4.66 -2.58
N GLY A 131 1.47 -4.92 -1.59
CA GLY A 131 1.81 -6.26 -1.13
C GLY A 131 2.30 -7.18 -2.26
N ARG A 132 1.54 -8.25 -2.55
CA ARG A 132 1.87 -9.22 -3.62
C ARG A 132 1.85 -8.61 -5.02
N GLU A 133 1.18 -7.48 -5.21
CA GLU A 133 1.14 -6.78 -6.49
C GLU A 133 2.28 -5.76 -6.67
N LYS A 134 3.14 -5.55 -5.65
CA LYS A 134 4.24 -4.59 -5.66
C LYS A 134 5.14 -4.73 -6.90
N GLY A 135 5.65 -5.93 -7.18
CA GLY A 135 6.56 -6.17 -8.31
C GLY A 135 5.90 -5.86 -9.66
N ALA A 136 4.65 -6.28 -9.84
CA ALA A 136 3.89 -5.97 -11.05
C ALA A 136 3.61 -4.47 -11.21
N LEU A 137 3.27 -3.78 -10.12
CA LEU A 137 3.05 -2.34 -10.15
C LEU A 137 4.35 -1.61 -10.50
N TRP A 138 5.48 -1.96 -9.87
CA TRP A 138 6.78 -1.36 -10.18
C TRP A 138 7.21 -1.58 -11.63
N THR A 139 7.08 -2.81 -12.12
CA THR A 139 7.36 -3.16 -13.52
C THR A 139 6.49 -2.33 -14.48
N THR A 140 5.21 -2.17 -14.15
CA THR A 140 4.28 -1.35 -14.95
C THR A 140 4.66 0.12 -14.96
N LEU A 141 4.98 0.68 -13.78
CA LEU A 141 5.37 2.08 -13.63
C LEU A 141 6.65 2.39 -14.42
N ARG A 142 7.69 1.55 -14.30
CA ARG A 142 8.94 1.72 -15.08
C ARG A 142 8.70 1.64 -16.58
N SER A 143 7.96 0.64 -17.04
CA SER A 143 7.62 0.49 -18.46
C SER A 143 6.87 1.72 -19.00
N PHE A 144 5.90 2.24 -18.25
CA PHE A 144 5.13 3.42 -18.67
C PHE A 144 5.93 4.72 -18.59
N ALA A 145 6.92 4.81 -17.70
CA ALA A 145 7.87 5.91 -17.61
C ALA A 145 9.04 5.82 -18.61
N ASP A 146 9.03 4.84 -19.53
CA ASP A 146 10.11 4.59 -20.50
C ASP A 146 11.47 4.31 -19.86
N LEU A 147 11.46 3.74 -18.66
CA LEU A 147 12.65 3.32 -17.94
C LEU A 147 12.90 1.82 -18.12
N PRO A 148 14.18 1.39 -18.17
CA PRO A 148 14.52 -0.03 -18.15
C PRO A 148 13.95 -0.71 -16.90
N VAL A 149 13.19 -1.78 -17.10
CA VAL A 149 12.83 -2.76 -16.07
C VAL A 149 14.11 -3.51 -15.69
N ARG A 150 14.42 -3.53 -14.40
CA ARG A 150 15.52 -4.28 -13.80
C ARG A 150 15.02 -5.70 -13.45
N PRO A 151 15.90 -6.73 -13.44
CA PRO A 151 15.52 -8.07 -13.00
C PRO A 151 14.91 -8.09 -11.59
N ASP A 152 15.38 -7.22 -10.70
CA ASP A 152 14.87 -7.11 -9.33
C ASP A 152 13.41 -6.60 -9.24
N ASP A 153 12.93 -5.86 -10.24
CA ASP A 153 11.53 -5.41 -10.29
C ASP A 153 10.57 -6.60 -10.52
N LEU A 154 11.10 -7.71 -11.05
CA LEU A 154 10.37 -8.96 -11.29
C LEU A 154 10.39 -9.90 -10.08
N THR A 155 10.82 -9.43 -8.92
CA THR A 155 10.75 -10.17 -7.65
C THR A 155 9.39 -10.02 -6.97
N GLY A 156 9.06 -10.96 -6.08
CA GLY A 156 7.82 -10.91 -5.28
C GLY A 156 6.54 -11.36 -6.01
N PHE A 157 6.67 -11.94 -7.21
CA PHE A 157 5.58 -12.65 -7.88
C PHE A 157 5.34 -14.03 -7.25
N GLU A 158 4.22 -14.67 -7.61
CA GLU A 158 3.88 -16.01 -7.11
C GLU A 158 4.89 -17.08 -7.56
N GLN A 159 5.49 -16.89 -8.74
CA GLN A 159 6.61 -17.68 -9.20
C GLN A 159 7.86 -16.82 -9.23
N ASP A 160 8.92 -17.31 -8.60
CA ASP A 160 10.25 -16.81 -8.84
C ASP A 160 10.88 -17.63 -9.99
N PRO A 161 11.07 -17.04 -11.18
CA PRO A 161 11.61 -17.78 -12.32
C PRO A 161 13.14 -17.95 -12.25
N GLY A 162 13.80 -17.39 -11.22
CA GLY A 162 15.26 -17.37 -11.11
C GLY A 162 15.91 -16.22 -11.89
N GLU A 163 17.18 -15.95 -11.61
CA GLU A 163 17.88 -14.75 -12.09
C GLU A 163 17.96 -14.66 -13.62
N VAL A 164 18.44 -15.71 -14.28
CA VAL A 164 18.59 -15.77 -15.75
C VAL A 164 17.27 -15.51 -16.48
N GLU A 165 16.18 -16.07 -15.96
CA GLU A 165 14.87 -15.89 -16.58
C GLU A 165 14.28 -14.51 -16.26
N ARG A 166 14.55 -13.94 -15.07
CA ARG A 166 14.19 -12.53 -14.78
C ARG A 166 14.90 -11.57 -15.73
N GLU A 167 16.18 -11.79 -16.05
CA GLU A 167 16.90 -10.98 -17.04
C GLU A 167 16.25 -11.08 -18.43
N ARG A 168 15.92 -12.30 -18.87
CA ARG A 168 15.24 -12.52 -20.15
C ARG A 168 13.89 -11.81 -20.21
N LEU A 169 13.09 -11.91 -19.15
CA LEU A 169 11.77 -11.28 -19.06
C LEU A 169 11.85 -9.75 -18.99
N ALA A 170 12.80 -9.21 -18.23
CA ALA A 170 13.07 -7.78 -18.20
C ALA A 170 13.49 -7.28 -19.58
N GLY A 171 14.35 -8.01 -20.27
CA GLY A 171 14.75 -7.75 -21.66
C GLY A 171 13.56 -7.67 -22.62
N LEU A 172 12.58 -8.56 -22.49
CA LEU A 172 11.35 -8.54 -23.30
C LEU A 172 10.55 -7.24 -23.10
N VAL A 173 10.38 -6.78 -21.87
CA VAL A 173 9.69 -5.50 -21.60
C VAL A 173 10.52 -4.33 -22.11
N ASN A 174 11.84 -4.37 -21.93
CA ASN A 174 12.75 -3.30 -22.33
C ASN A 174 12.82 -3.08 -23.84
N GLN A 175 12.48 -4.08 -24.67
CA GLN A 175 12.30 -3.90 -26.12
C GLN A 175 11.14 -2.97 -26.48
N THR A 176 10.24 -2.69 -25.54
CA THR A 176 9.09 -1.80 -25.72
C THR A 176 9.32 -0.37 -25.22
N ILE A 177 10.55 -0.03 -24.79
CA ILE A 177 10.92 1.35 -24.45
C ILE A 177 10.71 2.25 -25.67
N ASN A 178 10.14 3.42 -25.44
CA ASN A 178 9.71 4.42 -26.44
C ASN A 178 8.67 3.89 -27.46
N LYS A 179 8.03 2.75 -27.19
CA LYS A 179 6.92 2.24 -28.00
C LYS A 179 5.57 2.71 -27.48
N MET A 180 4.52 2.45 -28.24
CA MET A 180 3.17 2.83 -27.83
C MET A 180 2.74 2.04 -26.58
N LYS A 181 1.84 2.65 -25.79
CA LYS A 181 1.26 2.02 -24.59
C LYS A 181 0.67 0.63 -24.87
N LYS A 182 0.12 0.40 -26.07
CA LYS A 182 -0.41 -0.90 -26.50
C LYS A 182 0.69 -1.97 -26.51
N ASP A 183 1.83 -1.69 -27.13
CA ASP A 183 2.96 -2.63 -27.25
C ASP A 183 3.55 -2.95 -25.88
N LYS A 184 3.68 -1.92 -25.02
CA LYS A 184 4.09 -2.09 -23.61
C LYS A 184 3.15 -3.03 -22.85
N LEU A 185 1.84 -2.85 -23.00
CA LEU A 185 0.83 -3.70 -22.36
C LEU A 185 0.89 -5.15 -22.89
N GLU A 186 1.14 -5.36 -24.18
CA GLU A 186 1.30 -6.71 -24.74
C GLU A 186 2.52 -7.42 -24.14
N ALA A 187 3.68 -6.75 -24.06
CA ALA A 187 4.88 -7.30 -23.44
C ALA A 187 4.68 -7.59 -21.95
N LEU A 188 4.09 -6.64 -21.20
CA LEU A 188 3.74 -6.85 -19.78
C LEU A 188 2.77 -8.02 -19.60
N GLY A 189 1.81 -8.19 -20.52
CA GLY A 189 0.87 -9.31 -20.52
C GLY A 189 1.57 -10.66 -20.63
N VAL A 190 2.56 -10.78 -21.53
CA VAL A 190 3.38 -11.99 -21.67
C VAL A 190 4.17 -12.27 -20.40
N VAL A 191 4.86 -11.26 -19.85
CA VAL A 191 5.67 -11.43 -18.64
C VAL A 191 4.80 -11.79 -17.44
N PHE A 192 3.68 -11.10 -17.22
CA PHE A 192 2.80 -11.37 -16.08
C PHE A 192 2.09 -12.73 -16.20
N ALA A 193 1.76 -13.18 -17.41
CA ALA A 193 1.19 -14.51 -17.60
C ALA A 193 2.14 -15.61 -17.12
N GLN A 194 3.44 -15.44 -17.38
CA GLN A 194 4.49 -16.37 -16.94
C GLN A 194 4.69 -16.29 -15.42
N LEU A 195 4.81 -15.08 -14.86
CA LEU A 195 5.09 -14.88 -13.43
C LEU A 195 3.90 -15.22 -12.50
N ARG A 196 2.66 -15.13 -12.99
CA ARG A 196 1.43 -15.33 -12.19
C ARG A 196 0.67 -16.62 -12.52
N LYS A 197 1.14 -17.44 -13.47
CA LYS A 197 0.41 -18.62 -14.00
C LYS A 197 -1.03 -18.31 -14.42
N LYS A 198 -1.31 -17.07 -14.81
CA LYS A 198 -2.66 -16.60 -15.14
C LYS A 198 -2.58 -15.76 -16.39
N HIS A 199 -3.22 -16.24 -17.46
CA HIS A 199 -3.40 -15.44 -18.66
C HIS A 199 -4.28 -14.24 -18.33
N GLN A 200 -3.78 -13.06 -18.69
CA GLN A 200 -4.54 -11.82 -18.68
C GLN A 200 -4.62 -11.33 -20.12
N ASN A 201 -5.82 -11.01 -20.59
CA ASN A 201 -5.95 -10.32 -21.86
C ASN A 201 -5.45 -8.87 -21.71
N ALA A 202 -5.01 -8.25 -22.80
CA ALA A 202 -4.46 -6.89 -22.79
C ALA A 202 -5.44 -5.87 -22.18
N GLU A 203 -6.75 -6.08 -22.38
CA GLU A 203 -7.80 -5.23 -21.83
C GLU A 203 -7.90 -5.31 -20.30
N ALA A 204 -7.82 -6.51 -19.71
CA ALA A 204 -7.81 -6.69 -18.27
C ALA A 204 -6.55 -6.07 -17.67
N LEU A 205 -5.39 -6.22 -18.32
CA LEU A 205 -4.15 -5.61 -17.87
C LEU A 205 -4.22 -4.08 -17.95
N ARG A 206 -4.82 -3.52 -19.02
CA ARG A 206 -5.08 -2.09 -19.15
C ARG A 206 -5.95 -1.58 -18.00
N LYS A 207 -7.09 -2.23 -17.73
CA LYS A 207 -7.98 -1.84 -16.62
C LYS A 207 -7.28 -1.97 -15.26
N TRP A 208 -6.57 -3.07 -15.05
CA TRP A 208 -5.81 -3.29 -13.81
C TRP A 208 -4.76 -2.20 -13.61
N SER A 209 -3.91 -1.93 -14.61
CA SER A 209 -2.85 -0.91 -14.51
C SER A 209 -3.43 0.49 -14.28
N THR A 210 -4.47 0.88 -15.02
CA THR A 210 -5.16 2.15 -14.79
C THR A 210 -5.69 2.26 -13.36
N ASN A 211 -6.41 1.24 -12.87
CA ASN A 211 -6.96 1.26 -11.51
C ASN A 211 -5.86 1.37 -10.44
N ARG A 212 -4.76 0.63 -10.60
CA ARG A 212 -3.65 0.63 -9.64
C ARG A 212 -2.87 1.94 -9.66
N ILE A 213 -2.65 2.54 -10.83
CA ILE A 213 -2.02 3.85 -10.94
C ILE A 213 -2.93 4.93 -10.34
N SER A 214 -4.24 4.89 -10.59
CA SER A 214 -5.19 5.83 -9.98
C SER A 214 -5.22 5.70 -8.45
N GLU A 215 -5.21 4.48 -7.92
CA GLU A 215 -5.13 4.23 -6.48
C GLU A 215 -3.83 4.75 -5.88
N LEU A 216 -2.69 4.52 -6.55
CA LEU A 216 -1.39 5.02 -6.14
C LEU A 216 -1.33 6.56 -6.16
N ILE A 217 -1.86 7.20 -7.20
CA ILE A 217 -1.96 8.66 -7.29
C ILE A 217 -2.83 9.20 -6.15
N SER A 218 -3.96 8.55 -5.85
CA SER A 218 -4.80 8.93 -4.72
C SER A 218 -4.06 8.85 -3.38
N MET A 219 -3.14 7.88 -3.21
CA MET A 219 -2.29 7.79 -2.02
C MET A 219 -1.22 8.89 -2.01
N MET A 220 -0.58 9.14 -3.16
CA MET A 220 0.46 10.17 -3.30
C MET A 220 -0.09 11.58 -3.13
N ASN A 221 -1.31 11.85 -3.60
CA ASN A 221 -1.97 13.13 -3.40
C ASN A 221 -2.40 13.38 -1.96
N GLY A 222 -2.44 12.34 -1.13
CA GLY A 222 -2.94 12.44 0.22
C GLY A 222 -4.44 12.70 0.27
N ASN A 223 -4.96 12.70 1.48
CA ASN A 223 -6.32 13.10 1.77
C ASN A 223 -6.30 13.72 3.19
N PRO A 224 -6.55 15.05 3.35
CA PRO A 224 -6.91 16.00 2.29
C PRO A 224 -5.79 16.15 1.26
N GLN A 225 -6.16 16.53 0.04
CA GLN A 225 -5.22 16.62 -1.07
C GLN A 225 -4.09 17.62 -0.76
N SER A 226 -2.87 17.12 -0.58
CA SER A 226 -1.65 17.89 -0.33
C SER A 226 -0.83 18.11 -1.59
N CYS A 227 -1.00 17.24 -2.58
CA CYS A 227 -0.28 17.27 -3.85
C CYS A 227 -1.24 17.10 -5.04
N SER A 228 -0.74 17.37 -6.24
CA SER A 228 -1.52 17.28 -7.50
C SER A 228 -0.85 16.36 -8.51
N TYR A 229 -0.43 15.17 -8.05
CA TYR A 229 0.04 14.09 -8.90
C TYR A 229 -1.01 13.70 -9.93
N THR A 230 -0.54 13.55 -11.16
CA THR A 230 -1.20 12.92 -12.30
C THR A 230 -0.32 11.74 -12.74
N PRO A 231 -0.79 10.86 -13.64
CA PRO A 231 0.06 9.81 -14.18
C PRO A 231 1.39 10.35 -14.75
N GLU A 232 1.33 11.49 -15.44
CA GLU A 232 2.47 12.13 -16.08
C GLU A 232 3.49 12.63 -15.05
N THR A 233 3.05 13.35 -14.01
CA THR A 233 3.97 13.83 -12.98
C THR A 233 4.54 12.70 -12.12
N LEU A 234 3.78 11.61 -11.95
CA LEU A 234 4.27 10.39 -11.31
C LEU A 234 5.38 9.73 -12.13
N PHE A 235 5.22 9.60 -13.44
CA PHE A 235 6.26 9.04 -14.32
C PHE A 235 7.52 9.93 -14.34
N LEU A 236 7.32 11.25 -14.40
CA LEU A 236 8.42 12.21 -14.32
C LEU A 236 9.19 12.10 -13.00
N LEU A 237 8.50 11.92 -11.87
CA LEU A 237 9.13 11.70 -10.56
C LEU A 237 10.05 10.47 -10.59
N ILE A 238 9.59 9.35 -11.15
CA ILE A 238 10.37 8.10 -11.24
C ILE A 238 11.60 8.31 -12.15
N GLU A 239 11.43 8.98 -13.28
CA GLU A 239 12.52 9.29 -14.21
C GLU A 239 13.60 10.16 -13.54
N LYS A 240 13.19 11.25 -12.89
CA LYS A 240 14.12 12.18 -12.22
C LYS A 240 14.85 11.54 -11.05
N ALA A 241 14.17 10.68 -10.29
CA ALA A 241 14.80 9.96 -9.18
C ALA A 241 15.94 9.04 -9.66
N GLN A 242 15.78 8.38 -10.81
CA GLN A 242 16.83 7.50 -11.34
C GLN A 242 18.05 8.25 -11.91
N ILE A 243 17.85 9.43 -12.47
CA ILE A 243 18.99 10.25 -12.95
C ILE A 243 19.89 10.64 -11.77
N GLY A 244 19.29 10.91 -10.60
CA GLY A 244 20.03 11.17 -9.37
C GLY A 244 20.89 9.98 -8.91
N GLU A 245 20.38 8.75 -8.99
CA GLU A 245 21.13 7.55 -8.59
C GLU A 245 22.39 7.30 -9.44
N ASN A 246 22.41 7.72 -10.71
CA ASN A 246 23.54 7.48 -11.62
C ASN A 246 24.61 8.58 -11.59
N SER A 247 24.38 9.66 -10.83
CA SER A 247 25.28 10.82 -10.78
C SER A 247 26.20 10.84 -9.55
N ASP A 248 25.95 9.95 -8.58
CA ASP A 248 26.77 9.70 -7.39
C ASP A 248 27.70 8.50 -7.60
#